data_AF-E8RVJ4-F1
#
_entry.id   AF-E8RVJ4-F1
#
_cell.length_a   1.000
_cell.length_b   1.000
_cell.length_c   1.000
_cell.angle_alpha   90.00
_cell.angle_beta   90.00
_cell.angle_gamma   90.00
#
_symmetry.space_group_name_H-M   'P 1'
#
loop_
_entity.id
_entity.type
_entity.pdbx_description
1 polymer ?
#
loop_
_entity_poly.entity_id
_entity_poly.type
_entity_poly.pdbx_seq_one_letter_code
_entity_poly.pdbx_strand_id
1 'polypeptide(L)'
;MGPDPHTAAAAWQHAHPLTMVMISSTISLIVVSLIVLIRWGVSHKAWAFHPEGPRGFLKDECVRWGAILLPYLVLSIAFKVFIYDLHPEWNRPEVWVGFAIVAIVGRRLLARHPFIKAMGRHIDLAKAQAKAAAKG
;
A
#
# COMPACT_ATOMS: atom_id res chain seq x y z
N MET A 1 19.39 -35.64 -14.97
CA MET A 1 18.20 -34.77 -14.82
C MET A 1 18.58 -33.70 -13.82
N GLY A 2 18.67 -32.44 -14.25
CA GLY A 2 18.90 -31.33 -13.32
C GLY A 2 17.70 -31.16 -12.38
N PRO A 3 17.88 -30.48 -11.23
CA PRO A 3 16.75 -30.13 -10.38
C PRO A 3 15.73 -29.35 -11.21
N ASP A 4 14.45 -29.63 -11.01
CA ASP A 4 13.40 -28.90 -11.72
C ASP A 4 13.53 -27.39 -11.38
N PRO A 5 13.15 -26.49 -12.29
CA PRO A 5 13.31 -25.06 -12.06
C PRO A 5 12.49 -24.52 -10.87
N HIS A 6 11.43 -25.22 -10.44
CA HIS A 6 10.61 -24.83 -9.29
C HIS A 6 11.27 -25.18 -7.94
N THR A 7 11.92 -26.33 -7.86
CA THR A 7 12.67 -26.85 -6.70
C THR A 7 13.98 -26.09 -6.54
N ALA A 8 14.66 -25.77 -7.65
CA ALA A 8 15.83 -24.89 -7.62
C ALA A 8 15.47 -23.47 -7.15
N ALA A 9 14.35 -22.91 -7.61
CA ALA A 9 13.87 -21.61 -7.15
C ALA A 9 13.50 -21.63 -5.65
N ALA A 10 12.76 -22.65 -5.18
CA ALA A 10 12.41 -22.78 -3.77
C ALA A 10 13.65 -22.93 -2.88
N ALA A 11 14.62 -23.78 -3.27
CA ALA A 11 15.86 -23.96 -2.53
C ALA A 11 16.67 -22.66 -2.45
N TRP A 12 16.71 -21.88 -3.54
CA TRP A 12 17.39 -20.58 -3.55
C TRP A 12 16.69 -19.55 -2.64
N GLN A 13 15.36 -19.56 -2.60
CA GLN A 13 14.57 -18.70 -1.72
C GLN A 13 14.84 -18.98 -0.25
N HIS A 14 14.95 -20.25 0.13
CA HIS A 14 15.30 -20.65 1.50
C HIS A 14 16.74 -20.29 1.88
N ALA A 15 17.68 -20.29 0.91
CA ALA A 15 19.06 -19.94 1.16
C ALA A 15 19.30 -18.42 1.30
N HIS A 16 18.37 -17.57 0.84
CA HIS A 16 18.56 -16.12 0.80
C HIS A 16 17.35 -15.34 1.38
N PRO A 17 17.00 -15.54 2.67
CA PRO A 17 15.80 -14.96 3.27
C PRO A 17 15.83 -13.42 3.27
N LEU A 18 16.98 -12.79 3.54
CA LEU A 18 17.10 -11.33 3.48
C LEU A 18 16.88 -10.77 2.08
N THR A 19 17.37 -11.44 1.04
CA THR A 19 17.14 -11.06 -0.35
C THR A 19 15.64 -11.16 -0.69
N MET A 20 14.96 -12.19 -0.18
CA MET A 20 13.51 -12.34 -0.31
C MET A 20 12.74 -11.19 0.35
N VAL A 21 13.11 -10.83 1.58
CA VAL A 21 12.54 -9.68 2.29
C VAL A 21 12.74 -8.41 1.46
N MET A 22 13.94 -8.15 0.96
CA MET A 22 14.27 -6.95 0.18
C MET A 22 13.49 -6.86 -1.14
N ILE A 23 13.47 -7.93 -1.93
CA ILE A 23 12.71 -7.99 -3.19
C ILE A 23 11.22 -7.79 -2.92
N SER A 24 10.67 -8.55 -1.96
CA SER A 24 9.23 -8.49 -1.64
C SER A 24 8.82 -7.12 -1.08
N SER A 25 9.68 -6.47 -0.30
CA SER A 25 9.44 -5.13 0.24
C SER A 25 9.53 -4.06 -0.85
N THR A 26 10.49 -4.18 -1.77
CA THR A 26 10.62 -3.31 -2.95
C THR A 26 9.37 -3.40 -3.83
N ILE A 27 8.89 -4.60 -4.13
CA ILE A 27 7.64 -4.82 -4.88
C ILE A 27 6.46 -4.17 -4.15
N SER A 28 6.37 -4.35 -2.83
CA SER A 28 5.29 -3.76 -2.02
C SER A 28 5.29 -2.23 -2.09
N LEU A 29 6.47 -1.61 -2.00
CA LEU A 29 6.65 -0.16 -2.12
C LEU A 29 6.22 0.35 -3.52
N ILE A 30 6.62 -0.37 -4.58
CA ILE A 30 6.25 -0.03 -5.96
C ILE A 30 4.73 -0.09 -6.13
N VAL A 31 4.09 -1.17 -5.70
CA VAL A 31 2.63 -1.35 -5.79
C VAL A 31 1.90 -0.24 -5.03
N VAL A 32 2.34 0.07 -3.81
CA VAL A 32 1.79 1.15 -2.99
C VAL A 32 1.91 2.50 -3.71
N SER A 33 3.08 2.79 -4.28
CA SER A 33 3.35 4.05 -4.98
C SER A 33 2.48 4.17 -6.24
N LEU A 34 2.36 3.09 -7.01
CA LEU A 34 1.50 3.05 -8.19
C LEU A 34 0.02 3.28 -7.85
N ILE A 35 -0.48 2.73 -6.74
CA ILE A 35 -1.85 2.98 -6.28
C ILE A 35 -2.08 4.47 -6.06
N VAL A 36 -1.16 5.16 -5.38
CA VAL A 36 -1.27 6.61 -5.12
C VAL A 36 -1.22 7.40 -6.43
N LEU A 37 -0.26 7.09 -7.31
CA LEU A 37 -0.09 7.78 -8.59
C LEU A 37 -1.28 7.59 -9.53
N ILE A 38 -1.79 6.36 -9.67
CA ILE A 38 -2.98 6.07 -10.49
C ILE A 38 -4.19 6.84 -9.95
N ARG A 39 -4.41 6.82 -8.63
CA ARG A 39 -5.54 7.54 -8.01
C ARG A 39 -5.44 9.05 -8.19
N TRP A 40 -4.24 9.59 -8.08
CA TRP A 40 -3.97 11.00 -8.37
C TRP A 40 -4.28 11.33 -9.83
N GLY A 41 -3.74 10.55 -10.78
CA GLY A 41 -3.94 10.74 -12.23
C GLY A 41 -5.40 10.60 -12.69
N VAL A 42 -6.13 9.61 -12.18
CA VAL A 42 -7.57 9.44 -12.45
C VAL A 42 -8.37 10.65 -11.94
N SER A 43 -7.86 11.35 -10.93
CA SER A 43 -8.50 12.55 -10.35
C SER A 43 -8.09 13.86 -11.02
N HIS A 44 -7.48 13.84 -12.22
CA HIS A 44 -6.97 15.06 -12.88
C HIS A 44 -8.01 16.19 -13.03
N LYS A 45 -9.26 15.85 -13.33
CA LYS A 45 -10.36 16.83 -13.44
C LYS A 45 -10.65 17.56 -12.12
N ALA A 46 -10.32 16.95 -10.99
CA ALA A 46 -10.52 17.51 -9.66
C ALA A 46 -9.35 18.39 -9.20
N TRP A 47 -8.20 18.37 -9.89
CA TRP A 47 -7.01 19.11 -9.46
C TRP A 47 -7.23 20.62 -9.43
N ALA A 48 -7.98 21.16 -10.40
CA ALA A 48 -8.31 22.59 -10.47
C ALA A 48 -9.19 23.09 -9.31
N PHE A 49 -9.91 22.18 -8.67
CA PHE A 49 -10.82 22.48 -7.55
C PHE A 49 -10.16 22.27 -6.17
N HIS A 50 -8.89 21.89 -6.15
CA HIS A 50 -8.13 21.72 -4.91
C HIS A 50 -7.50 23.05 -4.48
N PRO A 51 -7.52 23.41 -3.17
CA PRO A 51 -7.01 24.71 -2.70
C PRO A 51 -5.53 24.97 -3.05
N GLU A 52 -4.73 23.91 -3.11
CA GLU A 52 -3.31 23.94 -3.46
C GLU A 52 -3.02 23.36 -4.87
N GLY A 53 -4.04 23.25 -5.71
CA GLY A 53 -3.93 22.71 -7.08
C GLY A 53 -3.45 21.26 -7.14
N PRO A 54 -2.84 20.83 -8.27
CA PRO A 54 -2.42 19.44 -8.50
C PRO A 54 -1.41 18.89 -7.49
N ARG A 55 -0.46 19.73 -7.04
CA ARG A 55 0.59 19.34 -6.09
C ARG A 55 0.03 19.15 -4.69
N GLY A 56 -0.86 20.04 -4.25
CA GLY A 56 -1.56 19.87 -2.98
C GLY A 56 -2.46 18.64 -2.96
N PHE A 57 -3.14 18.35 -4.08
CA PHE A 57 -3.94 17.14 -4.21
C PHE A 57 -3.06 15.89 -4.05
N LEU A 58 -1.88 15.87 -4.70
CA LEU A 58 -0.93 14.77 -4.53
C LEU A 58 -0.45 14.64 -3.09
N LYS A 59 -0.12 15.75 -2.43
CA LYS A 59 0.27 15.78 -1.02
C LYS A 59 -0.82 15.20 -0.12
N ASP A 60 -2.07 15.63 -0.29
CA ASP A 60 -3.19 15.14 0.52
C ASP A 60 -3.47 13.65 0.24
N GLU A 61 -3.32 13.18 -1.01
CA GLU A 61 -3.46 11.76 -1.35
C GLU A 61 -2.30 10.95 -0.75
N CYS A 62 -1.07 11.46 -0.81
CA CYS A 62 0.12 10.89 -0.16
C CYS A 62 -0.02 10.86 1.37
N VAL A 63 -0.63 11.85 2.00
CA VAL A 63 -0.84 11.84 3.47
C VAL A 63 -1.97 10.88 3.84
N ARG A 64 -3.11 10.93 3.13
CA ARG A 64 -4.26 10.04 3.36
C ARG A 64 -3.87 8.58 3.19
N TRP A 65 -3.10 8.25 2.16
CA TRP A 65 -2.66 6.89 1.90
C TRP A 65 -1.35 6.55 2.59
N GLY A 66 -0.39 7.45 2.69
CA GLY A 66 0.86 7.23 3.42
C GLY A 66 0.61 6.94 4.89
N ALA A 67 -0.31 7.64 5.55
CA ALA A 67 -0.68 7.34 6.93
C ALA A 67 -1.32 5.95 7.11
N ILE A 68 -1.85 5.36 6.03
CA ILE A 68 -2.43 4.01 6.03
C ILE A 68 -1.39 2.96 5.60
N LEU A 69 -0.60 3.28 4.58
CA LEU A 69 0.29 2.36 3.88
C LEU A 69 1.65 2.26 4.54
N LEU A 70 2.15 3.32 5.19
CA LEU A 70 3.45 3.32 5.84
C LEU A 70 3.48 2.40 7.09
N PRO A 71 2.48 2.43 8.00
CA PRO A 71 2.41 1.44 9.09
C PRO A 71 2.29 0.02 8.56
N TYR A 72 1.56 -0.18 7.46
CA TYR A 72 1.43 -1.49 6.82
C TYR A 72 2.74 -1.95 6.19
N LEU A 73 3.50 -1.07 5.56
CA LEU A 73 4.81 -1.38 4.98
C LEU A 73 5.78 -1.83 6.09
N VAL A 74 5.83 -1.10 7.20
CA VAL A 74 6.65 -1.45 8.37
C VAL A 74 6.23 -2.80 8.94
N LEU A 75 4.92 -3.00 9.17
CA LEU A 75 4.39 -4.27 9.67
C LEU A 75 4.68 -5.43 8.71
N SER A 76 4.58 -5.19 7.40
CA SER A 76 4.84 -6.18 6.35
C SER A 76 6.32 -6.57 6.29
N ILE A 77 7.23 -5.61 6.43
CA ILE A 77 8.68 -5.89 6.51
C ILE A 77 8.99 -6.70 7.76
N ALA A 78 8.50 -6.26 8.94
CA ALA A 78 8.70 -6.97 10.20
C ALA A 78 8.14 -8.40 10.14
N PHE A 79 6.94 -8.56 9.58
CA PHE A 79 6.32 -9.87 9.40
C PHE A 79 7.09 -10.76 8.42
N LYS A 80 7.63 -10.19 7.32
CA LYS A 80 8.47 -10.92 6.37
C LYS A 80 9.77 -11.38 7.01
N VAL A 81 10.44 -10.54 7.80
CA VAL A 81 11.64 -10.95 8.55
C VAL A 81 11.28 -12.07 9.52
N PHE A 82 10.19 -11.90 10.27
CA PHE A 82 9.73 -12.92 11.21
C PHE A 82 9.40 -14.27 10.53
N ILE A 83 8.74 -14.25 9.38
CA ILE A 83 8.39 -15.49 8.65
C ILE A 83 9.59 -16.06 7.90
N TYR A 84 10.36 -15.27 7.16
CA TYR A 84 11.43 -15.82 6.30
C TYR A 84 12.73 -16.11 7.06
N ASP A 85 13.00 -15.39 8.15
CA ASP A 85 14.27 -15.48 8.87
C ASP A 85 14.14 -16.23 10.21
N LEU A 86 13.03 -16.04 10.93
CA LEU A 86 12.83 -16.62 12.28
C LEU A 86 11.95 -17.88 12.29
N HIS A 87 10.86 -17.90 11.51
CA HIS A 87 9.85 -18.98 11.51
C HIS A 87 9.41 -19.39 10.09
N PRO A 88 10.32 -19.93 9.26
CA PRO A 88 10.00 -20.33 7.88
C PRO A 88 8.90 -21.39 7.78
N GLU A 89 8.69 -22.19 8.82
CA GLU A 89 7.60 -23.17 8.94
C GLU A 89 6.19 -22.55 8.96
N TRP A 90 6.11 -21.24 9.23
CA TRP A 90 4.87 -20.45 9.21
C TRP A 90 4.63 -19.72 7.89
N ASN A 91 5.48 -19.92 6.87
CA ASN A 91 5.23 -19.41 5.52
C ASN A 91 4.10 -20.19 4.82
N ARG A 92 2.88 -20.01 5.32
CA ARG A 92 1.67 -20.70 4.86
C ARG A 92 0.58 -19.68 4.52
N PRO A 93 -0.30 -19.97 3.54
CA PRO A 93 -1.33 -19.05 3.11
C PRO A 93 -2.20 -18.51 4.25
N GLU A 94 -2.52 -19.33 5.25
CA GLU A 94 -3.39 -18.98 6.39
C GLU A 94 -2.79 -17.84 7.22
N VAL A 95 -1.48 -17.85 7.43
CA VAL A 95 -0.74 -16.84 8.19
C VAL A 95 -0.73 -15.50 7.44
N TRP A 96 -0.55 -15.54 6.12
CA TRP A 96 -0.65 -14.37 5.25
C TRP A 96 -2.07 -13.81 5.14
N VAL A 97 -3.09 -14.67 5.15
CA VAL A 97 -4.50 -14.24 5.19
C VAL A 97 -4.80 -13.55 6.52
N GLY A 98 -4.33 -14.09 7.65
CA GLY A 98 -4.46 -13.43 8.96
C GLY A 98 -3.83 -12.03 8.97
N PHE A 99 -2.61 -11.91 8.43
CA PHE A 99 -1.94 -10.62 8.26
C PHE A 99 -2.76 -9.65 7.40
N ALA A 100 -3.32 -10.11 6.28
CA ALA A 100 -4.17 -9.29 5.42
C ALA A 100 -5.44 -8.80 6.14
N ILE A 101 -6.07 -9.64 6.97
CA ILE A 101 -7.24 -9.25 7.78
C ILE A 101 -6.86 -8.14 8.75
N VAL A 102 -5.77 -8.31 9.50
CA VAL A 102 -5.27 -7.30 10.44
C VAL A 102 -5.00 -5.98 9.72
N ALA A 103 -4.40 -6.04 8.53
CA ALA A 103 -4.14 -4.86 7.72
C ALA A 103 -5.41 -4.15 7.25
N ILE A 104 -6.43 -4.89 6.81
CA ILE A 104 -7.72 -4.34 6.38
C ILE A 104 -8.45 -3.69 7.56
N VAL A 105 -8.48 -4.35 8.72
CA VAL A 105 -9.12 -3.83 9.94
C VAL A 105 -8.37 -2.59 10.43
N GLY A 106 -7.04 -2.66 10.53
CA GLY A 106 -6.18 -1.54 10.91
C GLY A 106 -6.37 -0.35 9.98
N ARG A 107 -6.43 -0.58 8.67
CA ARG A 107 -6.76 0.45 7.68
C ARG A 107 -8.13 1.08 7.94
N ARG A 108 -9.16 0.29 8.21
CA ARG A 108 -10.50 0.82 8.51
C ARG A 108 -10.52 1.66 9.79
N LEU A 109 -9.74 1.28 10.79
CA LEU A 109 -9.58 2.05 12.02
C LEU A 109 -8.80 3.35 11.80
N LEU A 110 -7.66 3.30 11.08
CA LEU A 110 -6.87 4.48 10.73
C LEU A 110 -7.67 5.46 9.87
N ALA A 111 -8.44 4.97 8.90
CA ALA A 111 -9.32 5.81 8.10
C ALA A 111 -10.39 6.56 8.93
N ARG A 112 -10.67 6.11 10.17
CA ARG A 112 -11.58 6.83 11.08
C ARG A 112 -10.88 7.97 11.83
N HIS A 113 -9.55 8.01 11.85
CA HIS A 113 -8.79 8.99 12.60
C HIS A 113 -9.08 10.43 12.12
N PRO A 114 -9.32 11.40 13.03
CA PRO A 114 -9.70 12.76 12.68
C PRO A 114 -8.72 13.45 11.73
N PHE A 115 -7.41 13.21 11.92
CA PHE A 115 -6.35 13.73 11.05
C PHE A 115 -6.50 13.26 9.60
N ILE A 116 -6.71 11.95 9.39
CA ILE A 116 -6.85 11.37 8.05
C ILE A 116 -8.16 11.84 7.40
N LYS A 117 -9.24 11.93 8.18
CA LYS A 117 -10.52 12.49 7.71
C LYS A 117 -10.39 13.95 7.29
N ALA A 118 -9.62 14.77 8.01
CA ALA A 118 -9.44 16.17 7.69
C ALA A 118 -8.79 16.35 6.32
N MET A 119 -7.71 15.62 6.03
CA MET A 119 -7.04 15.69 4.73
C MET A 119 -7.89 15.08 3.59
N GLY A 120 -8.67 14.04 3.90
CA GLY A 120 -9.63 13.47 2.95
C GLY A 120 -10.70 14.47 2.49
N ARG A 121 -11.10 15.43 3.34
CA ARG A 121 -12.15 16.39 3.00
C ARG A 121 -11.79 17.31 1.84
N HIS A 122 -10.55 17.78 1.73
CA HIS A 122 -10.15 18.64 0.61
C HIS A 122 -10.26 17.90 -0.73
N ILE A 123 -9.78 16.65 -0.75
CA ILE A 123 -9.88 15.76 -1.92
C ILE A 123 -11.35 15.47 -2.26
N ASP A 124 -12.16 15.13 -1.27
CA ASP A 124 -13.54 14.71 -1.48
C ASP A 124 -14.41 15.91 -1.95
N LEU A 125 -14.16 17.12 -1.43
CA LEU A 125 -14.79 18.37 -1.89
C LEU A 125 -14.38 18.71 -3.33
N ALA A 126 -13.08 18.64 -3.66
CA ALA A 126 -12.58 18.90 -5.01
C ALA A 126 -13.18 17.92 -6.04
N LYS A 127 -13.32 16.63 -5.67
CA LYS A 127 -13.99 15.63 -6.50
C LYS A 127 -15.48 15.89 -6.67
N ALA A 128 -16.16 16.33 -5.61
CA ALA A 128 -17.59 16.66 -5.67
C ALA A 128 -17.84 17.85 -6.60
N GLN A 129 -17.03 18.90 -6.50
CA GLN A 129 -17.10 20.08 -7.37
C GLN A 129 -16.82 19.72 -8.83
N ALA A 130 -15.76 18.94 -9.11
CA ALA A 130 -15.47 18.47 -10.46
C ALA A 130 -16.61 17.62 -11.05
N LYS A 131 -17.26 16.79 -10.23
CA LYS A 131 -18.41 15.99 -10.65
C LYS A 131 -19.66 16.85 -10.92
N ALA A 132 -19.87 17.90 -10.14
CA ALA A 132 -20.95 18.86 -10.37
C ALA A 132 -20.71 19.66 -11.67
N ALA A 133 -19.48 20.15 -11.88
CA ALA A 133 -19.08 20.87 -13.09
C ALA A 133 -19.13 20.00 -14.36
N ALA A 134 -19.01 18.68 -14.25
CA ALA A 134 -19.13 17.76 -15.38
C ALA A 134 -20.60 17.40 -15.72
N LYS A 135 -21.56 17.79 -14.88
CA LYS A 135 -23.00 17.50 -15.05
C LYS A 135 -23.83 18.73 -15.44
N GLY A 136 -23.30 19.93 -15.24
CA GLY A 136 -23.88 21.19 -15.76
C GLY A 136 -23.32 21.48 -17.14
#